data_AF-A0A7V9N6U1-F1
#
_entry.id   AF-A0A7V9N6U1-F1
#
_cell.length_a   1.000
_cell.length_b   1.000
_cell.length_c   1.000
_cell.angle_alpha   90.00
_cell.angle_beta   90.00
_cell.angle_gamma   90.00
#
_symmetry.space_group_name_H-M   'P 1'
#
loop_
_entity.id
_entity.type
_entity.pdbx_description
1 polymer ?
#
loop_
_entity_poly.entity_id
_entity_poly.type
_entity_poly.pdbx_seq_one_letter_code
_entity_poly.pdbx_strand_id
1 'polypeptide(L)'
;MSDSNALDRQRIAQITERIGETFDFARDVLTDPSILEEIPDGVEIELRTVSIHEQIYHIVAYRSENEPECWIARTTGRTNLGKVRDRHFWVSIRLRSGVSAEAAMDSVESALRAAEESDQVSHRIA
;
A
#
# COMPACT_ATOMS: atom_id res chain seq x y z
N MET A 1 -1.31 35.91 14.15
CA MET A 1 -0.77 35.69 12.79
C MET A 1 0.14 34.46 12.77
N SER A 2 -0.40 33.26 13.05
CA SER A 2 0.43 32.03 13.16
C SER A 2 -0.19 30.76 12.56
N ASP A 3 -1.47 30.76 12.18
CA ASP A 3 -2.12 29.54 11.67
C ASP A 3 -1.85 29.25 10.19
N SER A 4 -1.66 30.28 9.36
CA SER A 4 -1.38 30.11 7.92
C SER A 4 -0.08 29.31 7.69
N ASN A 5 0.97 29.62 8.45
CA ASN A 5 2.29 29.02 8.31
C ASN A 5 2.37 27.56 8.79
N ALA A 6 1.40 27.11 9.59
CA ALA A 6 1.29 25.73 10.05
C ALA A 6 0.50 24.89 9.04
N LEU A 7 -0.62 25.42 8.52
CA LEU A 7 -1.40 24.81 7.44
C LEU A 7 -0.57 24.61 6.17
N ASP A 8 0.26 25.58 5.83
CA ASP A 8 1.18 25.48 4.67
C ASP A 8 2.19 24.34 4.85
N ARG A 9 2.73 24.16 6.06
CA ARG A 9 3.68 23.07 6.35
C ARG A 9 3.04 21.69 6.30
N GLN A 10 1.83 21.54 6.86
CA GLN A 10 1.10 20.27 6.78
C GLN A 10 0.79 19.90 5.34
N ARG A 11 0.35 20.88 4.54
CA ARG A 11 0.07 20.66 3.12
C ARG A 11 1.32 20.28 2.33
N ILE A 12 2.45 20.94 2.59
CA ILE A 12 3.73 20.58 1.98
C ILE A 12 4.12 19.14 2.33
N ALA A 13 4.00 18.76 3.61
CA ALA A 13 4.32 17.40 4.05
C ALA A 13 3.46 16.35 3.34
N GLN A 14 2.14 16.57 3.24
CA GLN A 14 1.22 15.68 2.52
C GLN A 14 1.56 15.58 1.03
N ILE A 15 1.94 16.68 0.38
CA ILE A 15 2.37 16.66 -1.02
C ILE A 15 3.67 15.87 -1.16
N THR A 16 4.65 16.10 -0.28
CA THR A 16 5.92 15.38 -0.29
C THR A 16 5.72 13.88 -0.11
N GLU A 17 4.83 13.48 0.82
CA GLU A 17 4.45 12.09 1.05
C GLU A 17 3.87 11.45 -0.22
N ARG A 18 2.84 12.06 -0.81
CA ARG A 18 2.20 11.56 -2.04
C ARG A 18 3.16 11.47 -3.23
N ILE A 19 4.09 12.42 -3.35
CA ILE A 19 5.15 12.36 -4.36
C ILE A 19 6.05 11.15 -4.11
N GLY A 20 6.45 10.93 -2.85
CA GLY A 20 7.23 9.75 -2.45
C GLY A 20 6.52 8.45 -2.82
N GLU A 21 5.26 8.30 -2.45
CA GLU A 21 4.44 7.12 -2.74
C GLU A 21 4.33 6.86 -4.25
N THR A 22 4.19 7.92 -5.06
CA THR A 22 4.17 7.80 -6.53
C THR A 22 5.48 7.26 -7.08
N PHE A 23 6.62 7.74 -6.56
CA PHE A 23 7.94 7.22 -6.96
C PHE A 23 8.17 5.79 -6.49
N ASP A 24 7.71 5.45 -5.30
CA ASP A 24 7.79 4.11 -4.74
C ASP A 24 7.01 3.12 -5.60
N PHE A 25 5.77 3.46 -5.98
CA PHE A 25 4.96 2.66 -6.91
C PHE A 25 5.62 2.52 -8.30
N ALA A 26 6.13 3.62 -8.86
CA ALA A 26 6.83 3.56 -10.15
C ALA A 26 8.07 2.65 -10.08
N ARG A 27 8.81 2.67 -8.97
CA ARG A 27 9.95 1.77 -8.74
C ARG A 27 9.50 0.31 -8.62
N ASP A 28 8.39 0.04 -7.94
CA ASP A 28 7.83 -1.30 -7.84
C ASP A 28 7.48 -1.83 -9.24
N VAL A 29 6.76 -1.06 -10.05
CA VAL A 29 6.40 -1.42 -11.44
C VAL A 29 7.63 -1.63 -12.31
N LEU A 30 8.67 -0.80 -12.18
CA LEU A 30 9.92 -0.98 -12.93
C LEU A 30 10.69 -2.23 -12.50
N THR A 31 10.54 -2.65 -11.24
CA THR A 31 11.17 -3.85 -10.69
C THR A 31 10.39 -5.10 -11.05
N ASP A 32 9.06 -5.02 -11.07
CA ASP A 32 8.13 -6.08 -11.42
C ASP A 32 7.01 -5.54 -12.34
N PRO A 33 7.21 -5.61 -13.67
CA PRO A 33 6.22 -5.15 -14.64
C PRO A 33 4.90 -5.93 -14.60
N SER A 34 4.86 -7.13 -14.00
CA SER A 34 3.63 -7.92 -13.90
C SER A 34 2.55 -7.24 -13.05
N ILE A 35 2.92 -6.26 -12.22
CA ILE A 35 1.99 -5.39 -11.48
C ILE A 35 0.96 -4.74 -12.43
N LEU A 36 1.36 -4.39 -13.65
CA LEU A 36 0.48 -3.78 -14.66
C LEU A 36 -0.45 -4.78 -15.35
N GLU A 37 -0.16 -6.09 -15.26
CA GLU A 37 -1.12 -7.11 -15.72
C GLU A 37 -2.31 -7.23 -14.76
N GLU A 38 -2.12 -6.80 -13.51
CA GLU A 38 -3.12 -6.92 -12.46
C GLU A 38 -3.84 -5.60 -12.13
N ILE A 39 -3.21 -4.46 -12.36
CA ILE A 39 -3.79 -3.13 -12.21
C ILE A 39 -4.09 -2.60 -13.61
N PRO A 40 -5.38 -2.44 -14.01
CA PRO A 40 -5.70 -2.01 -15.35
C PRO A 40 -5.19 -0.59 -15.64
N ASP A 41 -4.81 -0.33 -16.89
CA ASP A 41 -4.38 1.00 -17.31
C ASP A 41 -5.52 2.03 -17.19
N GLY A 42 -5.17 3.28 -16.88
CA GLY A 42 -6.12 4.39 -16.87
C GLY A 42 -7.12 4.41 -15.70
N VAL A 43 -7.00 3.49 -14.75
CA VAL A 43 -7.83 3.46 -13.55
C VAL A 43 -7.42 4.52 -12.53
N GLU A 44 -8.40 4.92 -11.72
CA GLU A 44 -8.13 5.69 -10.52
C GLU A 44 -7.33 4.82 -9.54
N ILE A 45 -6.19 5.35 -9.08
CA ILE A 45 -5.35 4.71 -8.07
C ILE A 45 -5.16 5.64 -6.87
N GLU A 46 -5.10 5.03 -5.69
CA GLU A 46 -4.63 5.64 -4.45
C GLU A 46 -3.46 4.81 -3.94
N LEU A 47 -2.45 5.48 -3.41
CA LEU A 47 -1.21 4.85 -2.94
C LEU A 47 -1.07 5.10 -1.44
N ARG A 48 -0.42 4.16 -0.76
CA ARG A 48 -0.05 4.32 0.64
C ARG A 48 1.23 3.56 0.94
N THR A 49 2.17 4.21 1.61
CA THR A 49 3.33 3.54 2.22
C THR A 49 3.10 3.35 3.71
N VAL A 50 3.21 2.11 4.21
CA VAL A 50 3.06 1.79 5.63
C VAL A 50 4.30 1.10 6.19
N SER A 51 4.64 1.42 7.44
CA SER A 51 5.71 0.76 8.18
C SER A 51 5.11 -0.13 9.27
N ILE A 52 5.39 -1.43 9.22
CA ILE A 52 4.93 -2.43 10.18
C ILE A 52 6.17 -3.23 10.63
N HIS A 53 6.51 -3.18 11.91
CA HIS A 53 7.66 -3.90 12.49
C HIS A 53 8.96 -3.76 11.66
N GLU A 54 9.32 -2.51 11.33
CA GLU A 54 10.52 -2.16 10.53
C GLU A 54 10.47 -2.58 9.04
N GLN A 55 9.38 -3.21 8.61
CA GLN A 55 9.12 -3.53 7.20
C GLN A 55 8.29 -2.44 6.56
N ILE A 56 8.70 -2.00 5.37
CA ILE A 56 7.98 -1.02 4.56
C ILE A 56 7.18 -1.77 3.50
N TYR A 57 5.88 -1.50 3.47
CA TYR A 57 4.94 -2.02 2.48
C TYR A 57 4.40 -0.87 1.65
N HIS A 58 4.36 -1.07 0.34
CA HIS A 58 3.64 -0.21 -0.56
C HIS A 58 2.29 -0.85 -0.87
N ILE A 59 1.23 -0.09 -0.69
CA ILE A 59 -0.15 -0.50 -0.93
C ILE A 59 -0.70 0.37 -2.05
N VAL A 60 -1.40 -0.25 -2.99
CA VAL A 60 -2.19 0.42 -4.00
C VAL A 60 -3.64 0.01 -3.84
N ALA A 61 -4.55 0.98 -3.88
CA ALA A 61 -5.97 0.75 -4.08
C ALA A 61 -6.37 1.27 -5.45
N TYR A 62 -7.13 0.49 -6.19
CA TYR A 62 -7.62 0.86 -7.52
C TYR A 62 -9.05 0.39 -7.73
N ARG A 63 -9.77 1.06 -8.64
CA ARG A 63 -11.09 0.61 -9.09
C ARG A 63 -10.93 -0.32 -10.29
N SER A 64 -11.63 -1.45 -10.26
CA SER A 64 -11.73 -2.31 -11.44
C SER A 64 -12.64 -1.67 -12.48
N GLU A 65 -12.26 -1.69 -13.75
CA GLU A 65 -13.14 -1.23 -14.84
C GLU A 65 -14.43 -2.05 -14.92
N ASN A 66 -14.36 -3.34 -14.59
CA ASN A 66 -15.51 -4.24 -14.62
C ASN A 66 -16.46 -4.02 -13.44
N GLU A 67 -15.96 -3.38 -12.37
CA GLU A 67 -16.68 -3.17 -11.11
C GLU A 67 -16.30 -1.82 -10.50
N PRO A 68 -16.75 -0.71 -11.09
CA PRO A 68 -16.35 0.63 -10.69
C PRO A 68 -16.83 1.01 -9.27
N GLU A 69 -17.78 0.27 -8.72
CA GLU A 69 -18.23 0.39 -7.33
C GLU A 69 -17.30 -0.31 -6.33
N CYS A 70 -16.38 -1.15 -6.78
CA CYS A 70 -15.48 -1.93 -5.92
C CYS A 70 -14.08 -1.30 -5.88
N TRP A 71 -13.53 -1.21 -4.67
CA TRP A 71 -12.10 -0.94 -4.48
C TRP A 71 -11.36 -2.25 -4.25
N ILE A 72 -10.27 -2.42 -4.99
CA ILE A 72 -9.31 -3.50 -4.81
C ILE A 72 -8.05 -2.87 -4.24
N ALA A 73 -7.66 -3.28 -3.04
CA ALA A 73 -6.41 -2.87 -2.42
C ALA A 73 -5.44 -4.04 -2.34
N ARG A 74 -4.16 -3.79 -2.61
CA ARG A 74 -3.12 -4.81 -2.58
C ARG A 74 -1.75 -4.25 -2.27
N THR A 75 -0.82 -5.12 -1.91
CA THR A 75 0.61 -4.77 -1.89
C THR A 75 1.22 -4.75 -3.30
N THR A 76 2.19 -3.86 -3.54
CA THR A 76 3.00 -3.78 -4.79
C THR A 76 4.49 -4.08 -4.57
N GLY A 77 4.94 -4.11 -3.32
CA GLY A 77 6.32 -4.47 -2.97
C GLY A 77 6.58 -4.52 -1.46
N ARG A 78 7.74 -5.08 -1.08
CA ARG A 78 8.35 -4.96 0.26
C ARG A 78 9.71 -4.28 0.11
N THR A 79 9.87 -3.10 0.69
CA THR A 79 11.17 -2.44 0.72
C THR A 79 11.91 -2.92 1.97
N ASN A 80 12.98 -3.70 1.76
CA ASN A 80 13.89 -4.34 2.74
C ASN A 80 13.68 -5.84 3.00
N LEU A 81 13.96 -6.67 1.99
CA LEU A 81 14.47 -8.01 2.26
C LEU A 81 15.86 -8.18 1.66
N GLY A 82 16.87 -7.94 2.50
CA GLY A 82 18.13 -8.62 2.34
C GLY A 82 17.87 -10.13 2.32
N LYS A 83 17.95 -10.73 1.14
CA LYS A 83 18.17 -12.17 0.91
C LYS A 83 17.30 -13.18 1.69
N VAL A 84 16.09 -12.85 2.17
CA VAL A 84 15.15 -13.88 2.63
C VAL A 84 14.15 -14.18 1.51
N ARG A 85 14.41 -15.33 0.89
CA ARG A 85 13.72 -16.00 -0.20
C ARG A 85 12.18 -16.01 -0.08
N ASP A 86 11.54 -15.80 -1.23
CA ASP A 86 10.39 -16.56 -1.76
C ASP A 86 9.05 -16.59 -1.01
N ARG A 87 8.71 -15.59 -0.18
CA ARG A 87 7.29 -15.38 0.16
C ARG A 87 6.82 -14.03 -0.35
N HIS A 88 6.38 -14.08 -1.60
CA HIS A 88 5.45 -13.13 -2.21
C HIS A 88 4.16 -13.07 -1.38
N PHE A 89 4.18 -12.39 -0.23
CA PHE A 89 2.96 -12.12 0.54
C PHE A 89 2.22 -10.96 -0.13
N TRP A 90 1.51 -11.32 -1.20
CA TRP A 90 0.57 -10.44 -1.87
C TRP A 90 -0.75 -10.51 -1.11
N VAL A 91 -1.03 -9.50 -0.29
CA VAL A 91 -2.39 -9.32 0.22
C VAL A 91 -3.17 -8.62 -0.87
N SER A 92 -4.32 -9.17 -1.24
CA SER A 92 -5.29 -8.52 -2.12
C SER A 92 -6.65 -8.61 -1.46
N ILE A 93 -7.26 -7.46 -1.21
CA ILE A 93 -8.58 -7.35 -0.58
C ILE A 93 -9.48 -6.55 -1.50
N ARG A 94 -10.68 -7.10 -1.71
CA ARG A 94 -11.71 -6.47 -2.51
C ARG A 94 -12.90 -6.13 -1.63
N LEU A 95 -13.22 -4.85 -1.57
CA LEU A 95 -14.37 -4.34 -0.81
C LEU A 95 -15.47 -3.88 -1.76
N ARG A 96 -16.72 -4.22 -1.41
CA ARG A 96 -17.93 -3.92 -2.20
C ARG A 96 -18.37 -2.46 -2.05
N SER A 97 -19.32 -2.07 -2.90
CA SER A 97 -19.89 -0.72 -3.04
C SER A 97 -20.12 0.05 -1.75
N GLY A 98 -19.71 1.31 -1.74
CA GLY A 98 -19.92 2.27 -0.64
C GLY A 98 -18.71 2.44 0.29
N VAL A 99 -17.61 1.75 0.00
CA VAL A 99 -16.35 1.82 0.76
C VAL A 99 -15.34 2.70 0.01
N SER A 100 -14.49 3.44 0.74
CA SER A 100 -13.42 4.27 0.16
C SER A 100 -12.17 3.44 -0.17
N ALA A 101 -11.29 3.99 -1.01
CA ALA A 101 -9.95 3.45 -1.22
C ALA A 101 -9.18 3.29 0.10
N GLU A 102 -9.32 4.28 0.99
CA GLU A 102 -8.72 4.29 2.32
C GLU A 102 -9.12 3.06 3.14
N ALA A 103 -10.40 2.75 3.22
CA ALA A 103 -10.89 1.59 3.97
C ALA A 103 -10.47 0.24 3.32
N ALA A 104 -10.29 0.20 2.00
CA ALA A 104 -9.70 -0.96 1.34
C ALA A 104 -8.23 -1.14 1.74
N MET A 105 -7.44 -0.05 1.75
CA MET A 105 -6.05 -0.09 2.21
C MET A 105 -5.92 -0.42 3.70
N ASP A 106 -6.81 0.10 4.56
CA ASP A 106 -6.84 -0.21 5.99
C ASP A 106 -7.05 -1.72 6.25
N SER A 107 -7.85 -2.36 5.40
CA SER A 107 -8.05 -3.81 5.45
C SER A 107 -6.77 -4.57 5.10
N VAL A 108 -6.02 -4.09 4.10
CA VAL A 108 -4.73 -4.67 3.71
C VAL A 108 -3.72 -4.48 4.82
N GLU A 109 -3.61 -3.27 5.38
CA GLU A 109 -2.72 -2.98 6.50
C GLU A 109 -3.03 -3.86 7.72
N SER A 110 -4.32 -4.04 8.05
CA SER A 110 -4.74 -4.90 9.15
C SER A 110 -4.33 -6.37 8.91
N ALA A 111 -4.47 -6.86 7.69
CA ALA A 111 -4.04 -8.20 7.31
C ALA A 111 -2.51 -8.36 7.39
N LEU A 112 -1.75 -7.33 6.99
CA LEU A 112 -0.28 -7.31 7.12
C LEU A 112 0.16 -7.34 8.58
N ARG A 113 -0.48 -6.55 9.46
CA ARG A 113 -0.19 -6.55 10.90
C ARG A 113 -0.44 -7.92 11.52
N ALA A 114 -1.57 -8.54 11.22
CA ALA A 114 -1.91 -9.87 11.73
C ALA A 114 -0.93 -10.96 11.24
N ALA A 115 -0.45 -10.86 9.99
CA ALA A 115 0.55 -11.77 9.44
C ALA A 115 1.91 -11.64 10.16
N GLU A 116 2.39 -10.42 10.35
CA GLU A 116 3.67 -10.14 11.03
C GLU A 116 3.63 -10.55 12.52
N GLU A 117 2.51 -10.34 13.20
CA GLU A 117 2.32 -10.83 14.57
C GLU A 117 2.41 -12.36 14.66
N SER A 118 1.82 -13.07 13.70
CA SER A 118 1.86 -14.54 13.63
C SER A 118 3.26 -15.08 13.37
N ASP A 119 4.03 -14.42 12.50
CA ASP A 119 5.42 -14.79 12.21
C ASP A 119 6.34 -14.56 13.42
N GLN A 120 6.17 -13.45 14.15
CA GLN A 120 6.94 -13.18 15.38
C GLN A 120 6.66 -14.20 16.50
N VAL A 121 5.39 -14.59 16.69
CA VAL A 121 5.03 -15.62 17.68
C VAL A 121 5.67 -16.95 17.30
N SER A 122 5.66 -17.31 16.02
CA SER A 122 6.27 -18.55 15.51
C SER A 122 7.79 -18.56 15.73
N HIS A 123 8.47 -17.43 15.57
CA HIS A 123 9.91 -17.31 15.80
C HIS A 123 10.33 -17.28 17.27
N ARG A 124 9.42 -16.97 18.22
CA ARG A 124 9.72 -16.96 19.66
C ARG A 124 9.60 -18.32 20.35
N ILE A 125 8.99 -19.31 19.70
CA ILE A 125 8.70 -20.63 20.26
C ILE A 125 9.67 -21.70 19.73
N ALA A 126 10.41 -21.41 18.66
CA ALA A 126 11.46 -22.26 18.11
C ALA A 126 12.83 -21.98 18.78
#